data_AF-F8PHP6-F1
#
_entry.id   AF-F8PHP6-F1
#
_cell.length_a   1.000
_cell.length_b   1.000
_cell.length_c   1.000
_cell.angle_alpha   90.00
_cell.angle_beta   90.00
_cell.angle_gamma   90.00
#
_symmetry.space_group_name_H-M   'P 1'
#
loop_
_entity.id
_entity.type
_entity.pdbx_description
1 polymer ?
#
loop_
_entity_poly.entity_id
_entity_poly.type
_entity_poly.pdbx_seq_one_letter_code
_entity_poly.pdbx_strand_id
1 'polypeptide(L)'
;FYNCCPRSCICYTGLYALLDAYPTCNSPRCDSKGTPCKRFLYIILIPCLISFLRNPGLAKKMQYKSQEHKHEPGVIKDTIEGRLYRNLLDQPVIVDGKDLGHNLFSDHRDIVFN
;
A
#
# COMPACT_ATOMS: atom_id res chain seq x y z
N PHE A 1 -7.76 -11.92 13.97
CA PHE A 1 -8.73 -10.80 14.03
C PHE A 1 -8.62 -10.13 15.39
N TYR A 2 -8.61 -8.80 15.42
CA TYR A 2 -8.54 -8.00 16.64
C TYR A 2 -9.81 -7.18 16.78
N ASN A 3 -10.26 -6.96 18.02
CA ASN A 3 -11.43 -6.13 18.29
C ASN A 3 -11.04 -4.67 18.04
N CYS A 4 -11.89 -3.91 17.37
CA CYS A 4 -11.69 -2.49 17.11
C CYS A 4 -12.90 -1.71 17.57
N CYS A 5 -12.68 -0.42 17.86
CA CYS A 5 -13.79 0.50 18.03
C CYS A 5 -14.67 0.49 16.76
N PRO A 6 -16.01 0.50 16.88
CA PRO A 6 -16.92 0.59 15.73
C PRO A 6 -16.60 1.77 14.79
N ARG A 7 -16.17 2.89 15.39
CA ARG A 7 -15.75 4.11 14.69
C ARG A 7 -14.30 4.09 14.19
N SER A 8 -13.62 2.94 14.26
CA SER A 8 -12.21 2.76 13.88
C SER A 8 -11.20 3.63 14.64
N CYS A 9 -11.55 4.18 15.81
CA CYS A 9 -10.64 5.06 16.56
C CYS A 9 -9.38 4.32 17.07
N ILE A 10 -9.57 3.10 17.57
CA ILE A 10 -8.51 2.28 18.15
C ILE A 10 -8.72 0.80 17.85
N CYS A 11 -7.62 0.04 17.96
CA CYS A 11 -7.61 -1.39 18.12
C CYS A 11 -7.46 -1.73 19.61
N TYR A 12 -8.31 -2.61 20.14
CA TYR A 12 -8.28 -3.03 21.54
C TYR A 12 -7.18 -4.08 21.77
N THR A 13 -5.94 -3.63 21.65
CA THR A 13 -4.70 -4.40 21.87
C THR A 13 -3.73 -3.58 22.74
N GLY A 14 -2.72 -4.23 23.32
CA GLY A 14 -1.71 -3.56 24.14
C GLY A 14 -2.33 -2.72 25.27
N LEU A 15 -2.02 -1.42 25.29
CA LEU A 15 -2.52 -0.46 26.28
C LEU A 15 -4.05 -0.37 26.34
N TYR A 16 -4.74 -0.72 25.26
CA TYR A 16 -6.21 -0.65 25.17
C TYR A 16 -6.89 -2.02 25.37
N ALA A 17 -6.12 -3.08 25.69
CA ALA A 17 -6.64 -4.45 25.71
C ALA A 17 -7.76 -4.68 26.73
N LEU A 18 -7.74 -3.95 27.85
CA LEU A 18 -8.70 -4.07 28.95
C LEU A 18 -9.87 -3.09 28.88
N LEU A 19 -9.93 -2.25 27.85
CA LEU A 19 -11.02 -1.30 27.69
C LEU A 19 -12.25 -1.98 27.08
N ASP A 20 -13.42 -1.67 27.64
CA ASP A 20 -14.73 -2.08 27.13
C ASP A 20 -15.37 -1.00 26.26
N ALA A 21 -14.88 0.23 26.33
CA ALA A 21 -15.25 1.33 25.44
C ALA A 21 -14.06 2.28 25.26
N TYR A 22 -14.01 2.96 24.11
CA TYR A 22 -12.97 3.96 23.87
C TYR A 22 -13.33 5.27 24.59
N PRO A 23 -12.48 5.82 25.48
CA PRO A 23 -12.82 6.97 26.32
C PRO A 23 -13.23 8.24 25.57
N THR A 24 -12.71 8.45 24.35
CA THR A 24 -13.02 9.67 23.60
C THR A 24 -14.34 9.59 22.83
N CYS A 25 -14.69 8.42 22.28
CA CYS A 25 -15.89 8.27 21.45
C CYS A 25 -17.02 7.51 22.14
N ASN A 26 -16.77 6.97 23.34
CA ASN A 26 -17.69 6.20 24.18
C ASN A 26 -18.40 5.03 23.47
N SER A 27 -17.85 4.57 22.34
CA SER A 27 -18.45 3.48 21.59
C SER A 27 -18.09 2.15 22.26
N PRO A 28 -19.09 1.31 22.56
CA PRO A 28 -18.84 0.04 23.21
C PRO A 28 -18.04 -0.89 22.29
N ARG A 29 -17.13 -1.64 22.88
CA ARG A 29 -16.32 -2.66 22.23
C ARG A 29 -17.17 -3.84 21.79
N CYS A 30 -18.13 -4.25 22.62
CA CYS A 30 -19.01 -5.38 22.41
C CYS A 30 -20.48 -4.97 22.46
N ASP A 31 -21.34 -5.74 21.79
CA ASP A 31 -22.78 -5.61 21.86
C ASP A 31 -23.35 -6.19 23.17
N SER A 32 -24.67 -6.15 23.32
CA SER A 32 -25.37 -6.68 24.50
C SER A 32 -25.22 -8.19 24.68
N LYS A 33 -24.73 -8.92 23.66
CA LYS A 33 -24.46 -10.36 23.70
C LYS A 33 -22.98 -10.67 23.98
N GLY A 34 -22.16 -9.64 24.24
CA GLY A 34 -20.72 -9.78 24.45
C GLY A 34 -19.92 -9.99 23.15
N THR A 35 -20.54 -9.80 21.97
CA THR A 35 -19.86 -9.97 20.68
C THR A 35 -19.18 -8.66 20.28
N PRO A 36 -17.91 -8.68 19.84
CA PRO A 36 -17.23 -7.47 19.41
C PRO A 36 -17.97 -6.78 18.27
N CYS A 37 -18.30 -5.50 18.44
CA CYS A 37 -19.05 -4.72 17.47
C CYS A 37 -18.31 -4.56 16.13
N LYS A 38 -16.97 -4.58 16.16
CA LYS A 38 -16.11 -4.57 14.97
C LYS A 38 -14.85 -5.37 15.21
N ARG A 39 -14.43 -6.12 14.19
CA ARG A 39 -13.15 -6.81 14.14
C ARG A 39 -12.37 -6.39 12.91
N PHE A 40 -11.07 -6.21 13.09
CA PHE A 40 -10.14 -5.94 12.00
C PHE A 40 -9.17 -7.11 11.86
N LEU A 41 -8.91 -7.51 10.62
CA LEU A 41 -7.82 -8.44 10.32
C LEU A 41 -6.57 -7.61 10.02
N TYR A 42 -5.58 -7.70 10.89
CA TYR A 42 -4.27 -7.18 10.56
C TYR A 42 -3.62 -8.13 9.54
N ILE A 43 -3.61 -7.71 8.28
CA ILE A 43 -2.86 -8.41 7.25
C ILE A 43 -1.38 -8.15 7.53
N ILE A 44 -0.58 -9.21 7.60
CA ILE A 44 0.88 -9.05 7.69
C ILE A 44 1.35 -8.59 6.30
N LEU A 45 1.36 -7.28 6.10
CA LEU A 45 1.55 -6.67 4.80
C LEU A 45 2.88 -7.09 4.16
N ILE A 46 3.96 -7.12 4.93
CA ILE A 46 5.30 -7.43 4.43
C ILE A 46 5.37 -8.84 3.81
N PRO A 47 5.01 -9.94 4.50
CA PRO A 47 4.95 -11.28 3.90
C PRO A 47 4.03 -11.39 2.68
N CYS A 48 2.89 -10.69 2.70
CA CYS A 48 1.97 -10.66 1.55
C CYS A 48 2.62 -9.99 0.34
N LEU A 49 3.28 -8.84 0.53
CA LEU A 49 4.02 -8.14 -0.52
C LEU A 49 5.20 -8.97 -1.04
N ILE A 50 5.96 -9.61 -0.15
CA ILE A 50 7.05 -10.51 -0.54
C ILE A 50 6.50 -11.66 -1.40
N SER A 51 5.39 -12.28 -0.99
CA SER A 51 4.76 -13.36 -1.74
C SER A 51 4.24 -12.89 -3.09
N PHE A 52 3.65 -11.69 -3.15
CA PHE A 52 3.17 -11.06 -4.38
C PHE A 52 4.31 -10.82 -5.37
N LEU A 53 5.43 -10.24 -4.91
CA LEU A 53 6.61 -9.97 -5.75
C LEU A 53 7.37 -11.24 -6.15
N ARG A 54 7.29 -12.32 -5.36
CA ARG A 54 7.89 -13.62 -5.69
C ARG A 54 7.05 -14.45 -6.66
N ASN A 55 5.79 -14.11 -6.87
CA ASN A 55 4.95 -14.82 -7.82
C ASN A 55 5.45 -14.57 -9.25
N PRO A 56 5.89 -15.59 -10.01
CA PRO A 56 6.51 -15.38 -11.33
C PRO A 56 5.56 -14.75 -12.35
N GLY A 57 4.26 -15.08 -12.29
CA GLY A 57 3.26 -14.54 -13.19
C GLY A 57 3.02 -13.05 -12.95
N LEU A 58 2.95 -12.63 -11.69
CA LEU A 58 2.83 -11.22 -11.32
C LEU A 58 4.12 -10.46 -11.60
N ALA A 59 5.27 -11.02 -11.21
CA ALA A 59 6.57 -10.42 -11.49
C ALA A 59 6.78 -10.16 -12.99
N LYS A 60 6.34 -11.10 -13.85
CA LYS A 60 6.36 -10.90 -15.31
C LYS A 60 5.44 -9.76 -15.74
N LYS A 61 4.20 -9.71 -15.25
CA LYS A 61 3.25 -8.63 -15.58
C LYS A 61 3.78 -7.25 -15.17
N MET A 62 4.47 -7.16 -14.04
CA MET A 62 5.06 -5.91 -13.55
C MET A 62 6.18 -5.37 -14.45
N GLN A 63 6.77 -6.21 -15.30
CA GLN A 63 7.80 -5.80 -16.26
C GLN A 63 7.24 -5.16 -17.53
N TYR A 64 5.91 -5.16 -17.73
CA TYR A 64 5.22 -4.62 -18.92
C TYR A 64 5.77 -3.27 -19.35
N LYS A 65 5.90 -2.32 -18.41
CA LYS A 65 6.38 -0.95 -18.66
C LYS A 65 7.79 -0.89 -19.28
N SER A 66 8.64 -1.86 -18.91
CA SER A 66 10.08 -1.84 -19.23
C SER A 66 10.45 -2.75 -20.40
N GLN A 67 9.68 -3.83 -20.61
CA GLN A 67 10.01 -4.88 -21.59
C GLN A 67 9.05 -4.90 -22.78
N GLU A 68 7.77 -4.60 -22.56
CA GLU A 68 6.72 -4.78 -23.58
C GLU A 68 6.23 -3.45 -24.13
N HIS A 69 6.21 -2.41 -23.30
CA HIS A 69 5.73 -1.10 -23.67
C HIS A 69 6.77 -0.34 -24.52
N LYS A 70 6.34 0.15 -25.68
CA LYS A 70 7.11 1.05 -26.54
C LYS A 70 6.35 2.36 -26.68
N HIS A 71 6.98 3.44 -26.20
CA HIS A 71 6.45 4.79 -26.31
C HIS A 71 6.28 5.17 -27.78
N GLU A 72 5.08 5.62 -28.14
CA GLU A 72 4.77 6.19 -29.45
C GLU A 72 4.44 7.68 -29.29
N PRO A 73 5.28 8.59 -29.83
CA PRO A 73 5.05 10.01 -29.70
C PRO A 73 3.67 10.43 -30.22
N GLY A 74 2.91 11.14 -29.38
CA GLY A 74 1.57 11.62 -29.73
C GLY A 74 0.44 10.62 -29.48
N VAL A 75 0.74 9.42 -28.96
CA VAL A 75 -0.27 8.40 -28.62
C VAL A 75 -0.27 8.14 -27.11
N ILE A 76 -1.44 8.25 -26.48
CA ILE A 76 -1.61 7.89 -25.06
C ILE A 76 -2.38 6.57 -24.99
N LYS A 77 -1.65 5.49 -24.69
CA LYS A 77 -2.21 4.13 -24.53
C LYS A 77 -2.49 3.78 -23.07
N ASP A 78 -1.72 4.37 -22.15
CA ASP A 78 -1.80 4.14 -20.72
C ASP A 78 -1.20 5.36 -19.97
N THR A 79 -1.39 5.39 -18.66
CA THR A 79 -0.85 6.35 -17.68
C THR A 79 0.66 6.56 -17.80
N ILE A 80 1.43 5.54 -18.19
CA ILE A 80 2.88 5.64 -18.40
C ILE A 80 3.29 6.40 -19.68
N GLU A 81 2.33 6.75 -20.53
CA GLU A 81 2.56 7.66 -21.67
C GLU A 81 2.38 9.13 -21.27
N GLY A 82 1.86 9.39 -20.07
CA GLY A 82 1.58 10.72 -19.58
C GLY A 82 2.85 11.54 -19.37
N ARG A 83 2.74 12.85 -19.64
CA ARG A 83 3.82 13.81 -19.39
C ARG A 83 4.39 13.73 -17.97
N LEU A 84 3.53 13.47 -16.98
CA LEU A 84 3.96 13.30 -15.59
C LEU A 84 4.94 12.13 -15.45
N TYR A 85 4.59 10.94 -15.92
CA TYR A 85 5.48 9.77 -15.85
C TYR A 85 6.79 10.03 -16.58
N ARG A 86 6.73 10.64 -17.76
CA ARG A 86 7.93 11.01 -18.53
C ARG A 86 8.86 11.94 -17.76
N ASN A 87 8.32 12.93 -17.07
CA ASN A 87 9.12 13.81 -16.22
C ASN A 87 9.73 13.07 -15.02
N LEU A 88 9.03 12.08 -14.46
CA LEU A 88 9.53 11.31 -13.32
C LEU A 88 10.74 10.42 -13.69
N LEU A 89 10.82 9.91 -14.92
CA LEU A 89 11.96 9.09 -15.37
C LEU A 89 13.32 9.79 -15.25
N ASP A 90 13.33 11.13 -15.29
CA ASP A 90 14.53 11.95 -15.19
C ASP A 90 14.78 12.46 -13.76
N GLN A 91 13.94 12.09 -12.79
CA GLN A 91 14.09 12.54 -11.40
C GLN A 91 14.93 11.56 -10.57
N PRO A 92 15.91 12.05 -9.79
CA PRO A 92 16.70 11.21 -8.88
C PRO A 92 15.85 10.73 -7.70
N VAL A 93 16.16 9.53 -7.20
CA VAL A 93 15.54 9.01 -5.97
C VAL A 93 16.22 9.60 -4.76
N ILE A 94 15.48 10.43 -4.02
CA ILE A 94 15.94 11.07 -2.79
C ILE A 94 15.11 10.54 -1.60
N VAL A 95 15.75 9.88 -0.65
CA VAL A 95 15.13 9.37 0.58
C VAL A 95 15.81 10.01 1.78
N ASP A 96 15.04 10.65 2.64
CA ASP A 96 15.55 11.38 3.82
C ASP A 96 16.70 12.35 3.50
N GLY A 97 16.58 13.04 2.35
CA GLY A 97 17.57 14.00 1.85
C GLY A 97 18.82 13.38 1.24
N LYS A 98 18.89 12.06 1.10
CA LYS A 98 20.02 11.35 0.47
C LYS A 98 19.65 10.87 -0.93
N ASP A 99 20.51 11.21 -1.89
CA ASP A 99 20.46 10.68 -3.25
C ASP A 99 20.91 9.21 -3.26
N LEU A 100 20.11 8.33 -3.85
CA LEU A 100 20.39 6.90 -3.96
C LEU A 100 21.18 6.53 -5.23
N GLY A 101 21.54 7.50 -6.07
CA GLY A 101 22.40 7.32 -7.25
C GLY A 101 21.69 6.72 -8.46
N HIS A 102 20.36 6.70 -8.46
CA HIS A 102 19.54 6.27 -9.59
C HIS A 102 18.26 7.10 -9.70
N ASN A 103 17.65 7.10 -10.89
CA ASN A 103 16.39 7.81 -11.13
C ASN A 103 15.17 6.98 -10.74
N LEU A 104 14.00 7.61 -10.64
CA LEU A 104 12.73 6.92 -10.46
C LEU A 104 12.46 5.97 -11.63
N PHE A 105 11.94 4.80 -11.31
CA PHE A 105 11.56 3.75 -12.27
C PHE A 105 12.73 3.16 -13.08
N SER A 106 13.98 3.37 -12.65
CA SER A 106 15.15 2.77 -13.28
C SER A 106 15.20 1.24 -13.11
N ASP A 107 14.56 0.68 -12.08
CA ASP A 107 14.41 -0.78 -11.95
C ASP A 107 13.18 -1.23 -12.75
N HIS A 108 13.39 -2.26 -13.58
CA HIS A 108 12.34 -2.85 -14.40
C HIS A 108 11.14 -3.37 -13.57
N ARG A 109 11.32 -3.61 -12.27
CA ARG A 109 10.31 -4.05 -11.30
C ARG A 109 9.61 -2.91 -10.56
N ASP A 110 10.05 -1.67 -10.71
CA ASP A 110 9.44 -0.53 -10.03
C ASP A 110 7.94 -0.40 -10.38
N ILE A 111 7.12 -0.04 -9.41
CA ILE A 111 5.67 0.06 -9.58
C ILE A 111 5.28 1.53 -9.69
N VAL A 112 4.52 1.87 -10.72
CA VAL A 112 3.83 3.16 -10.80
C VAL A 112 2.47 2.98 -10.12
N PHE A 113 2.24 3.68 -9.01
CA PHE A 113 0.91 3.77 -8.42
C PHE A 113 0.13 4.87 -9.16
N ASN A 114 -1.04 4.49 -9.67
CA ASN A 114 -2.10 5.40 -10.14
C ASN A 114 -2.96 5.78 -8.95
#